data_AF-A0AAP5MZK2-F1
#
_entry.id   AF-A0AAP5MZK2-F1
#
_cell.length_a   1.000
_cell.length_b   1.000
_cell.length_c   1.000
_cell.angle_alpha   90.00
_cell.angle_beta   90.00
_cell.angle_gamma   90.00
#
_symmetry.space_group_name_H-M   'P 1'
#
loop_
_entity.id
_entity.type
_entity.pdbx_description
1 polymer ?
#
loop_
_entity_poly.entity_id
_entity_poly.type
_entity_poly.pdbx_seq_one_letter_code
_entity_poly.pdbx_strand_id
1 'polypeptide(L)'
;MIHILDAIMRHSEENGYAGQTHFEVTGHKKPYEITLFSKKGEDWEYSLHFLHEPGSEEEILALEDELEENDELFGQLVEAAMKKVKE
;
A
#
# COMPACT_ATOMS: atom_id res chain seq x y z
N MET A 1 -5.71 -10.14 7.82
CA MET A 1 -4.61 -10.73 7.02
C MET A 1 -4.70 -10.15 5.63
N ILE A 2 -3.57 -9.77 5.04
CA ILE A 2 -3.51 -9.22 3.69
C ILE A 2 -2.84 -10.20 2.73
N HIS A 3 -3.30 -10.23 1.49
CA HIS A 3 -2.68 -10.96 0.41
C HIS A 3 -2.26 -10.00 -0.69
N ILE A 4 -0.96 -9.93 -0.97
CA ILE A 4 -0.42 -9.09 -2.03
C ILE A 4 -0.72 -9.74 -3.38
N LEU A 5 -1.43 -9.03 -4.24
CA LEU A 5 -1.77 -9.42 -5.60
C LEU A 5 -0.67 -9.01 -6.58
N ASP A 6 -0.29 -7.74 -6.50
CA ASP A 6 0.76 -7.15 -7.33
C ASP A 6 1.48 -6.04 -6.56
N ALA A 7 2.71 -5.75 -6.94
CA ALA A 7 3.46 -4.67 -6.35
C ALA A 7 4.47 -4.14 -7.37
N ILE A 8 4.63 -2.83 -7.39
CA ILE A 8 5.64 -2.13 -8.17
C ILE A 8 6.29 -1.08 -7.30
N MET A 9 7.58 -0.83 -7.53
CA MET A 9 8.30 0.27 -6.91
C MET A 9 9.20 0.91 -7.95
N ARG A 10 9.15 2.24 -8.02
CA ARG A 10 10.01 3.05 -8.85
C ARG A 10 10.83 3.94 -7.94
N HIS A 11 12.14 4.00 -8.20
CA HIS A 11 13.03 4.93 -7.52
C HIS A 11 13.58 5.92 -8.55
N SER A 12 13.64 7.19 -8.18
CA SER A 12 14.16 8.28 -9.02
C SER A 12 14.95 9.24 -8.16
N GLU A 13 16.14 9.64 -8.59
CA GLU A 13 17.01 10.54 -7.81
C GLU A 13 16.36 11.91 -7.51
N GLU A 14 15.47 12.38 -8.37
CA GLU A 14 14.77 13.66 -8.21
C GLU A 14 13.52 13.56 -7.33
N ASN A 15 12.81 12.43 -7.38
CA ASN A 15 11.46 12.28 -6.79
C ASN A 15 11.41 11.28 -5.62
N GLY A 16 12.48 10.53 -5.37
CA GLY A 16 12.53 9.49 -4.34
C GLY A 16 11.89 8.17 -4.79
N TYR A 17 11.25 7.48 -3.84
CA TYR A 17 10.53 6.22 -4.02
C TYR A 17 9.04 6.48 -4.26
N ALA A 18 8.50 5.87 -5.30
CA ALA A 18 7.08 5.83 -5.60
C ALA A 18 6.69 4.38 -5.92
N GLY A 19 5.93 3.76 -5.03
CA GLY A 19 5.47 2.39 -5.14
C GLY A 19 3.96 2.31 -5.17
N GLN A 20 3.47 1.19 -5.68
CA GLN A 20 2.06 0.88 -5.70
C GLN A 20 1.90 -0.60 -5.41
N THR A 21 1.02 -0.93 -4.47
CA THR A 21 0.76 -2.30 -4.05
C THR A 21 -0.73 -2.58 -4.16
N HIS A 22 -1.06 -3.65 -4.87
CA HIS A 22 -2.40 -4.19 -4.98
C HIS A 22 -2.54 -5.35 -4.02
N PHE A 23 -3.56 -5.34 -3.18
CA PHE A 23 -3.76 -6.36 -2.18
C PHE A 23 -5.24 -6.56 -1.84
N GLU A 24 -5.55 -7.73 -1.29
CA GLU A 24 -6.87 -8.04 -0.73
C GLU A 24 -6.76 -8.29 0.77
N VAL A 25 -7.78 -7.86 1.52
CA VAL A 25 -7.87 -8.09 2.97
C VAL A 25 -8.85 -9.24 3.19
N THR A 26 -8.42 -10.26 3.94
CA THR A 26 -9.29 -11.38 4.29
C THR A 26 -10.54 -10.88 5.02
N GLY A 27 -11.71 -11.10 4.42
CA GLY A 27 -13.00 -10.68 4.97
C GLY A 27 -13.60 -9.45 4.28
N HIS A 28 -12.81 -8.70 3.52
CA HIS A 28 -13.30 -7.58 2.72
C HIS A 28 -13.72 -8.07 1.33
N LYS A 29 -14.70 -7.40 0.73
CA LYS A 29 -15.27 -7.85 -0.55
C LYS A 29 -14.48 -7.42 -1.78
N LYS A 30 -13.65 -6.38 -1.66
CA LYS A 30 -13.00 -5.72 -2.79
C LYS A 30 -11.48 -5.60 -2.55
N PRO A 31 -10.66 -5.70 -3.61
CA PRO A 31 -9.24 -5.44 -3.53
C PRO A 31 -8.94 -3.95 -3.43
N TYR A 32 -7.78 -3.65 -2.85
CA TYR A 32 -7.28 -2.32 -2.57
C TYR A 32 -6.00 -2.04 -3.35
N GLU A 33 -5.77 -0.75 -3.59
CA GLU A 33 -4.55 -0.19 -4.11
C GLU A 33 -4.02 0.81 -3.09
N ILE A 34 -2.80 0.59 -2.63
CA ILE A 34 -2.06 1.58 -1.85
C ILE A 34 -0.93 2.14 -2.71
N THR A 35 -0.91 3.44 -2.88
CA THR A 35 0.24 4.16 -3.44
C THR A 35 1.12 4.61 -2.29
N LEU A 36 2.40 4.30 -2.36
CA LEU A 36 3.41 4.60 -1.34
C LEU A 36 4.41 5.59 -1.93
N PHE A 37 4.69 6.67 -1.22
CA PHE A 37 5.65 7.68 -1.66
C PHE A 37 6.62 8.02 -0.53
N SER A 38 7.91 8.13 -0.85
CA SER A 38 8.91 8.58 0.11
C SER A 38 10.07 9.29 -0.58
N LYS A 39 10.47 10.45 -0.08
CA LYS A 39 11.63 11.16 -0.65
C LYS A 39 12.98 10.51 -0.30
N LYS A 40 13.08 9.89 0.87
CA LYS A 40 14.35 9.34 1.41
C LYS A 40 14.31 7.86 1.76
N GLY A 41 13.14 7.23 1.70
CA GLY A 41 12.90 5.86 2.14
C GLY A 41 12.73 5.71 3.66
N GLU A 42 12.65 6.83 4.39
CA GLU A 42 12.53 6.88 5.85
C GLU A 42 11.10 7.27 6.26
N ASP A 43 10.61 8.41 5.76
CA ASP A 43 9.23 8.86 5.93
C ASP A 43 8.39 8.48 4.71
N TRP A 44 7.32 7.72 4.92
CA TRP A 44 6.43 7.26 3.86
C TRP A 44 5.07 7.92 3.98
N GLU A 45 4.64 8.55 2.90
CA GLU A 45 3.27 8.98 2.68
C GLU A 45 2.55 7.89 1.89
N TYR A 46 1.24 7.77 2.08
CA TYR A 46 0.45 6.81 1.32
C TYR A 46 -0.90 7.35 0.89
N SER A 47 -1.51 6.70 -0.10
CA SER A 47 -2.88 6.93 -0.51
C SER A 47 -3.55 5.59 -0.77
N LEU A 48 -4.68 5.34 -0.12
CA LEU A 48 -5.43 4.10 -0.21
C LEU A 48 -6.68 4.29 -1.05
N HIS A 49 -6.90 3.39 -2.01
CA HIS A 49 -8.06 3.38 -2.88
C HIS A 49 -8.55 1.96 -3.14
N PHE A 50 -9.77 1.82 -3.65
CA PHE A 50 -10.22 0.56 -4.24
C PHE A 50 -9.65 0.37 -5.63
N LEU A 51 -9.15 -0.83 -5.94
CA LEU A 51 -8.37 -1.08 -7.16
C LEU A 51 -9.17 -0.95 -8.47
N HIS A 52 -10.45 -1.33 -8.46
CA HIS A 52 -11.27 -1.39 -9.69
C HIS A 52 -12.60 -0.68 -9.55
N GLU A 53 -13.30 -0.94 -8.45
CA GLU A 53 -14.65 -0.44 -8.22
C GLU A 53 -14.73 0.10 -6.79
N PRO A 54 -15.46 1.21 -6.57
CA PRO A 54 -15.70 1.70 -5.22
C PRO A 54 -16.35 0.61 -4.37
N GLY A 55 -15.78 0.37 -3.19
CA GLY A 55 -16.28 -0.58 -2.20
C GLY A 55 -17.02 0.10 -1.05
N SER A 56 -17.12 -0.58 0.08
CA SER A 56 -17.76 -0.04 1.26
C SER A 56 -16.88 1.02 1.93
N GLU A 57 -17.42 2.23 2.14
CA GLU A 57 -16.69 3.30 2.83
C GLU A 57 -16.26 2.88 4.24
N GLU A 58 -17.07 2.08 4.94
CA GLU A 58 -16.73 1.51 6.24
C GLU A 58 -15.50 0.58 6.19
N GLU A 59 -15.33 -0.20 5.11
CA GLU A 59 -14.21 -1.13 4.96
C GLU A 59 -12.90 -0.40 4.67
N ILE A 60 -12.94 0.65 3.84
CA ILE A 60 -11.74 1.45 3.55
C ILE A 60 -11.33 2.28 4.77
N LEU A 61 -12.28 2.91 5.47
CA LEU A 61 -11.99 3.66 6.69
C LEU A 61 -11.40 2.77 7.78
N ALA A 62 -11.94 1.56 7.97
CA ALA A 62 -11.39 0.60 8.92
C ALA A 62 -9.96 0.17 8.54
N LEU A 63 -9.67 0.05 7.25
CA LEU A 63 -8.32 -0.27 6.78
C LEU A 63 -7.38 0.93 6.91
N GLU A 64 -7.83 2.15 6.67
CA GLU A 64 -7.03 3.37 6.92
C GLU A 64 -6.65 3.48 8.41
N ASP A 65 -7.62 3.30 9.30
CA ASP A 65 -7.40 3.31 10.76
C ASP A 65 -6.42 2.19 11.17
N GLU A 66 -6.59 0.98 10.62
CA GLU A 66 -5.65 -0.13 10.85
C GLU A 66 -4.25 0.18 10.33
N LEU A 67 -4.09 0.85 9.18
CA LEU A 67 -2.77 1.22 8.64
C LEU A 67 -2.08 2.31 9.47
N GLU A 68 -2.84 3.22 10.09
CA GLU A 68 -2.29 4.24 10.99
C GLU A 68 -1.87 3.66 12.34
N GLU A 69 -2.65 2.71 12.90
CA GLU A 69 -2.34 2.11 14.20
C GLU A 69 -1.38 0.91 14.12
N ASN A 70 -1.28 0.26 12.96
CA ASN A 70 -0.51 -0.98 12.76
C ASN A 70 0.68 -0.78 11.82
N ASP A 71 1.79 -0.28 12.39
CA ASP A 71 3.09 -0.16 11.71
C ASP A 71 3.55 -1.46 11.04
N GLU A 72 3.20 -2.63 11.60
CA GLU A 72 3.60 -3.93 11.05
C GLU A 72 2.85 -4.26 9.76
N LEU A 73 1.57 -3.88 9.67
CA LEU A 73 0.78 -4.01 8.45
C LEU A 73 1.29 -3.05 7.37
N PHE A 74 1.47 -1.78 7.72
CA PHE A 74 1.99 -0.78 6.80
C PHE A 74 3.39 -1.16 6.29
N GLY A 75 4.27 -1.59 7.20
CA GLY A 75 5.61 -2.08 6.88
C GLY A 75 5.60 -3.27 5.91
N GLN A 76 4.64 -4.19 6.02
CA GLN A 76 4.49 -5.29 5.05
C GLN A 76 4.17 -4.80 3.63
N LEU A 77 3.34 -3.77 3.49
CA LEU A 77 2.99 -3.19 2.19
C LEU A 77 4.19 -2.44 1.57
N VAL A 78 4.93 -1.69 2.39
CA VAL A 78 6.18 -1.03 1.98
C VAL A 78 7.22 -2.06 1.56
N GLU A 79 7.43 -3.10 2.37
CA GLU A 79 8.40 -4.16 2.06
C GLU A 79 8.03 -4.89 0.77
N ALA A 80 6.74 -5.20 0.56
CA ALA A 80 6.25 -5.84 -0.66
C ALA A 80 6.58 -5.02 -1.91
N ALA A 81 6.36 -3.70 -1.86
CA ALA A 81 6.74 -2.80 -2.94
C ALA A 81 8.28 -2.70 -3.08
N MET A 82 9.01 -2.51 -1.99
CA MET A 82 10.47 -2.39 -2.01
C MET A 82 11.19 -3.64 -2.55
N LYS A 83 10.65 -4.84 -2.33
CA LYS A 83 11.17 -6.08 -2.94
C LYS A 83 11.21 -5.99 -4.47
N LYS A 84 10.27 -5.28 -5.09
CA LYS A 84 10.17 -5.12 -6.54
C LYS A 84 11.14 -4.11 -7.13
N VAL A 85 11.72 -3.23 -6.31
CA VAL A 85 12.78 -2.31 -6.74
C VAL A 85 14.12 -3.02 -6.97
N LYS A 86 14.28 -4.25 -6.44
CA LYS A 86 15.51 -5.04 -6.50
C LYS A 86 15.52 -6.15 -7.56
N GLU A 87 14.41 -6.35 -8.28
CA GLU A 87 14.33 -7.27 -9.43
C GLU A 87 14.57 -6.51 -10.75
#